data_AF-A0A177KHU3-F1
#
_entry.id   AF-A0A177KHU3-F1
#
_cell.length_a   1.000
_cell.length_b   1.000
_cell.length_c   1.000
_cell.angle_alpha   90.00
_cell.angle_beta   90.00
_cell.angle_gamma   90.00
#
_symmetry.space_group_name_H-M   'P 1'
#
loop_
_entity.id
_entity.type
_entity.pdbx_description
1 polymer ?
#
loop_
_entity_poly.entity_id
_entity_poly.type
_entity_poly.pdbx_seq_one_letter_code
_entity_poly.pdbx_strand_id
1 'polypeptide(L)'
;MHRNPAVHQFLLERAWDLTEEWYASLDQSKVTGIYASTDPVAIQKLKQQNFAFHEHLCEVFIKKEQEFFEDFNDWIIQIAKDSGHLDTPNYIILGEFLNVQEQYLNYIDEFVQRNEGIYSHEEANRWTRMIIKAFGNVMKRFVKENHKFSQIQLRSQQEVIRELSTPVIALQNQKGLLPIIGSVDTERAKHLLEQAISQCVEKQINHLFIDLSGVAIVDTMVALQIFHLIDALKLVGVKTTLSGIRPEVAMTSIQLGLSFNDLDIAGNLMQALKQ
;
A
#
# COMPACT_ATOMS: atom_id res chain seq x y z
N MET A 1 -9.86 -37.72 21.00
CA MET A 1 -10.56 -36.45 20.71
C MET A 1 -9.53 -35.34 20.88
N HIS A 2 -9.30 -34.44 19.91
CA HIS A 2 -8.24 -33.40 19.99
C HIS A 2 -8.62 -32.23 20.91
N ARG A 3 -9.89 -32.17 21.32
CA ARG A 3 -10.42 -31.13 22.18
C ARG A 3 -10.13 -31.42 23.64
N ASN A 4 -9.65 -30.39 24.35
CA ASN A 4 -9.41 -30.47 25.77
C ASN A 4 -9.77 -29.13 26.44
N PRO A 5 -10.95 -29.04 27.09
CA PRO A 5 -11.37 -27.84 27.81
C PRO A 5 -10.39 -27.39 28.91
N ALA A 6 -9.63 -28.31 29.51
CA ALA A 6 -8.65 -27.95 30.54
C ALA A 6 -7.46 -27.18 29.95
N VAL A 7 -6.99 -27.57 28.75
CA VAL A 7 -5.92 -26.85 28.04
C VAL A 7 -6.42 -25.48 27.57
N HIS A 8 -7.65 -25.42 27.05
CA HIS A 8 -8.31 -24.17 26.69
C HIS A 8 -8.37 -23.20 27.87
N GLN A 9 -8.91 -23.65 29.01
CA GLN A 9 -9.04 -22.84 30.20
C GLN A 9 -7.68 -22.38 30.73
N PHE A 10 -6.70 -23.28 30.80
CA PHE A 10 -5.34 -22.94 31.26
C PHE A 10 -4.69 -21.85 30.41
N LEU A 11 -4.77 -21.95 29.08
CA LEU A 11 -4.19 -20.95 28.17
C LEU A 11 -4.97 -19.64 28.21
N LEU A 12 -6.29 -19.70 28.33
CA LEU A 12 -7.15 -18.51 28.40
C LEU A 12 -6.91 -17.71 29.70
N GLU A 13 -6.78 -18.40 30.84
CA GLU A 13 -6.43 -17.77 32.13
C GLU A 13 -5.05 -17.09 32.11
N ARG A 14 -4.15 -17.55 31.22
CA ARG A 14 -2.80 -17.02 31.02
C ARG A 14 -2.66 -16.08 29.83
N ALA A 15 -3.72 -15.81 29.09
CA ALA A 15 -3.65 -15.05 27.84
C ALA A 15 -3.07 -13.64 28.04
N TRP A 16 -3.38 -12.98 29.16
CA TRP A 16 -2.80 -11.65 29.44
C TRP A 16 -1.33 -11.73 29.89
N ASP A 17 -0.96 -12.76 30.67
CA ASP A 17 0.43 -13.00 31.06
C ASP A 17 1.29 -13.23 29.81
N LEU A 18 0.81 -14.06 28.86
CA LEU A 18 1.45 -14.31 27.57
C LEU A 18 1.70 -13.01 26.79
N THR A 19 0.72 -12.10 26.76
CA THR A 19 0.85 -10.79 26.12
C THR A 19 1.91 -9.91 26.78
N GLU A 20 1.93 -9.83 28.10
CA GLU A 20 2.93 -9.03 28.83
C GLU A 20 4.33 -9.61 28.68
N GLU A 21 4.49 -10.94 28.78
CA GLU A 21 5.75 -11.64 28.57
C GLU A 21 6.27 -11.47 27.14
N TRP A 22 5.39 -11.62 26.16
CA TRP A 22 5.71 -11.40 24.74
C TRP A 22 6.21 -9.98 24.54
N TYR A 23 5.46 -8.97 25.00
CA TYR A 23 5.84 -7.58 24.80
C TYR A 23 7.15 -7.23 25.52
N ALA A 24 7.38 -7.77 26.72
CA ALA A 24 8.63 -7.59 27.44
C ALA A 24 9.84 -8.25 26.76
N SER A 25 9.61 -9.29 25.95
CA SER A 25 10.66 -9.96 25.18
C SER A 25 11.06 -9.24 23.88
N LEU A 26 10.27 -8.24 23.46
CA LEU A 26 10.54 -7.49 22.23
C LEU A 26 11.86 -6.71 22.35
N ASP A 27 12.81 -7.02 21.47
CA ASP A 27 14.01 -6.19 21.30
C ASP A 27 13.67 -4.96 20.45
N GLN A 28 13.16 -3.92 21.11
CA GLN A 28 12.77 -2.65 20.49
C GLN A 28 13.90 -1.96 19.71
N SER A 29 15.16 -2.35 19.92
CA SER A 29 16.31 -1.81 19.18
C SER A 29 16.51 -2.45 17.80
N LYS A 30 15.88 -3.60 17.54
CA LYS A 30 16.04 -4.38 16.30
C LYS A 30 14.78 -4.46 15.44
N VAL A 31 13.63 -4.06 15.97
CA VAL A 31 12.34 -4.10 15.25
C VAL A 31 11.98 -2.71 14.72
N THR A 32 11.12 -2.66 13.71
CA THR A 32 10.55 -1.43 13.15
C THR A 32 9.02 -1.51 13.13
N GLY A 33 8.36 -0.40 12.80
CA GLY A 33 6.91 -0.35 12.73
C GLY A 33 6.25 -0.39 14.11
N ILE A 34 5.10 -1.07 14.22
CA ILE A 34 4.26 -1.03 15.42
C ILE A 34 4.95 -1.61 16.67
N TYR A 35 5.85 -2.58 16.49
CA TYR A 35 6.58 -3.24 17.58
C TYR A 35 7.70 -2.37 18.18
N ALA A 36 8.12 -1.32 17.47
CA ALA A 36 9.12 -0.36 17.95
C ALA A 36 8.48 0.92 18.53
N SER A 37 7.15 0.98 18.61
CA SER A 37 6.45 2.18 19.06
C SER A 37 6.73 2.49 20.53
N THR A 38 6.99 3.77 20.82
CA THR A 38 7.12 4.30 22.19
C THR A 38 5.88 5.05 22.67
N ASP A 39 4.86 5.19 21.80
CA ASP A 39 3.58 5.81 22.15
C ASP A 39 2.76 4.86 23.06
N PRO A 40 2.45 5.25 24.31
CA PRO A 40 1.70 4.42 25.25
C PRO A 40 0.35 3.95 24.70
N VAL A 41 -0.32 4.77 23.87
CA VAL A 41 -1.62 4.41 23.29
C VAL A 41 -1.46 3.31 22.23
N ALA A 42 -0.49 3.47 21.33
CA ALA A 42 -0.15 2.45 20.34
C ALA A 42 0.31 1.14 21.00
N ILE A 43 1.12 1.21 22.05
CA ILE A 43 1.57 0.05 22.83
C ILE A 43 0.38 -0.68 23.45
N GLN A 44 -0.51 0.04 24.13
CA GLN A 44 -1.68 -0.57 24.75
C GLN A 44 -2.58 -1.22 23.70
N LYS A 45 -2.79 -0.56 22.55
CA LYS A 45 -3.55 -1.13 21.44
C LYS A 45 -2.91 -2.41 20.91
N LEU A 46 -1.58 -2.44 20.73
CA LEU A 46 -0.85 -3.62 20.26
C LEU A 46 -0.99 -4.78 21.24
N LYS A 47 -0.86 -4.52 22.56
CA LYS A 47 -1.09 -5.52 23.60
C LYS A 47 -2.51 -6.05 23.58
N GLN A 48 -3.51 -5.19 23.44
CA GLN A 48 -4.91 -5.62 23.33
C GLN A 48 -5.18 -6.46 22.08
N GLN A 49 -4.53 -6.15 20.95
CA GLN A 49 -4.59 -7.00 19.76
C GLN A 49 -3.97 -8.37 20.03
N ASN A 50 -2.77 -8.42 20.63
CA ASN A 50 -2.13 -9.68 20.97
C ASN A 50 -2.94 -10.51 22.00
N PHE A 51 -3.56 -9.85 22.99
CA PHE A 51 -4.46 -10.52 23.93
C PHE A 51 -5.69 -11.12 23.22
N ALA A 52 -6.35 -10.36 22.35
CA ALA A 52 -7.48 -10.86 21.56
C ALA A 52 -7.07 -12.01 20.62
N PHE A 53 -5.84 -12.00 20.11
CA PHE A 53 -5.29 -13.13 19.37
C PHE A 53 -5.29 -14.41 20.22
N HIS A 54 -4.87 -14.32 21.49
CA HIS A 54 -4.89 -15.45 22.41
C HIS A 54 -6.30 -15.95 22.69
N GLU A 55 -7.24 -15.04 22.95
CA GLU A 55 -8.66 -15.38 23.16
C GLU A 55 -9.22 -16.18 21.99
N HIS A 56 -8.94 -15.75 20.76
CA HIS A 56 -9.36 -16.48 19.57
C HIS A 56 -8.60 -17.80 19.38
N LEU A 57 -7.28 -17.80 19.52
CA LEU A 57 -6.44 -18.96 19.23
C LEU A 57 -6.75 -20.14 20.14
N CYS A 58 -7.00 -19.89 21.44
CA CYS A 58 -7.29 -20.95 22.41
C CYS A 58 -8.55 -21.75 22.06
N GLU A 59 -9.50 -21.15 21.35
CA GLU A 59 -10.73 -21.82 20.91
C GLU A 59 -10.47 -23.06 20.04
N VAL A 60 -9.28 -23.21 19.47
CA VAL A 60 -8.85 -24.42 18.73
C VAL A 60 -8.99 -25.70 19.56
N PHE A 61 -8.92 -25.59 20.90
CA PHE A 61 -9.07 -26.72 21.82
C PHE A 61 -10.51 -27.10 22.13
N ILE A 62 -11.51 -26.31 21.72
CA ILE A 62 -12.92 -26.57 22.03
C ILE A 62 -13.85 -26.55 20.80
N LYS A 63 -13.48 -25.83 19.74
CA LYS A 63 -14.26 -25.75 18.49
C LYS A 63 -13.90 -26.84 17.48
N LYS A 64 -14.75 -26.98 16.45
CA LYS A 64 -14.38 -27.70 15.22
C LYS A 64 -13.41 -26.84 14.41
N GLU A 65 -12.51 -27.48 13.66
CA GLU A 65 -11.51 -26.77 12.85
C GLU A 65 -12.14 -25.72 11.90
N GLN A 66 -13.22 -26.08 11.21
CA GLN A 66 -13.91 -25.16 10.30
C GLN A 66 -14.50 -23.94 11.03
N GLU A 67 -15.26 -24.19 12.10
CA GLU A 67 -15.88 -23.17 12.94
C GLU A 67 -14.84 -22.23 13.56
N PHE A 68 -13.73 -22.79 14.07
CA PHE A 68 -12.60 -22.02 14.59
C PHE A 68 -12.05 -21.04 13.55
N PHE A 69 -11.79 -21.49 12.32
CA PHE A 69 -11.22 -20.61 11.29
C PHE A 69 -12.22 -19.59 10.75
N GLU A 70 -13.52 -19.93 10.70
CA GLU A 70 -14.59 -18.99 10.33
C GLU A 70 -14.69 -17.85 11.35
N ASP A 71 -14.75 -18.17 12.65
CA ASP A 71 -14.85 -17.18 13.72
C ASP A 71 -13.61 -16.29 13.83
N PHE A 72 -12.42 -16.86 13.59
CA PHE A 72 -11.17 -16.11 13.70
C PHE A 72 -10.93 -15.18 12.50
N ASN A 73 -11.56 -15.48 11.36
CA ASN A 73 -11.26 -14.81 10.08
C ASN A 73 -11.47 -13.30 10.13
N ASP A 74 -12.56 -12.85 10.75
CA ASP A 74 -12.90 -11.42 10.79
C ASP A 74 -11.87 -10.62 11.59
N TRP A 75 -11.44 -11.17 12.73
CA TRP A 75 -10.37 -10.58 13.52
C TRP A 75 -9.06 -10.51 12.71
N ILE A 76 -8.68 -11.59 12.01
CA ILE A 76 -7.46 -11.63 11.19
C ILE A 76 -7.50 -10.52 10.12
N ILE A 77 -8.64 -10.34 9.45
CA ILE A 77 -8.82 -9.27 8.44
C ILE A 77 -8.72 -7.89 9.09
N GLN A 78 -9.27 -7.70 10.29
CA GLN A 78 -9.19 -6.43 11.02
C GLN A 78 -7.76 -6.05 11.39
N ILE A 79 -6.95 -6.99 11.85
CA ILE A 79 -5.54 -6.73 12.16
C ILE A 79 -4.73 -6.52 10.88
N ALA A 80 -5.01 -7.29 9.82
CA ALA A 80 -4.30 -7.18 8.55
C ALA A 80 -4.43 -5.80 7.87
N LYS A 81 -5.52 -5.06 8.13
CA LYS A 81 -5.74 -3.70 7.61
C LYS A 81 -5.35 -2.58 8.59
N ASP A 82 -4.87 -2.92 9.78
CA ASP A 82 -4.45 -1.93 10.76
C ASP A 82 -3.23 -1.16 10.24
N SER A 83 -3.23 0.16 10.36
CA SER A 83 -2.15 1.01 9.82
C SER A 83 -0.78 0.67 10.40
N GLY A 84 -0.70 0.34 11.70
CA GLY A 84 0.57 -0.03 12.33
C GLY A 84 1.15 -1.30 11.73
N HIS A 85 0.30 -2.28 11.43
CA HIS A 85 0.71 -3.53 10.78
C HIS A 85 0.99 -3.36 9.28
N LEU A 86 0.26 -2.47 8.58
CA LEU A 86 0.53 -2.14 7.18
C LEU A 86 1.87 -1.43 6.98
N ASP A 87 2.29 -0.63 7.96
CA ASP A 87 3.57 0.08 7.96
C ASP A 87 4.74 -0.78 8.46
N THR A 88 4.46 -2.01 8.93
CA THR A 88 5.47 -2.94 9.45
C THR A 88 5.87 -3.98 8.39
N PRO A 89 7.17 -4.22 8.14
CA PRO A 89 7.59 -5.27 7.22
C PRO A 89 7.09 -6.66 7.63
N ASN A 90 6.55 -7.41 6.66
CA ASN A 90 5.98 -8.74 6.91
C ASN A 90 6.92 -9.73 7.62
N TYR A 91 8.23 -9.68 7.35
CA TYR A 91 9.19 -10.58 8.01
C TYR A 91 9.32 -10.31 9.51
N ILE A 92 9.07 -9.08 9.97
CA ILE A 92 9.07 -8.72 11.39
C ILE A 92 7.81 -9.28 12.04
N ILE A 93 6.64 -9.05 11.45
CA ILE A 93 5.36 -9.57 11.95
C ILE A 93 5.40 -11.11 12.04
N LEU A 94 5.97 -11.77 11.02
CA LEU A 94 6.15 -13.22 11.03
C LEU A 94 7.10 -13.70 12.12
N GLY A 95 8.16 -12.95 12.42
CA GLY A 95 9.03 -13.21 13.57
C GLY A 95 8.23 -13.22 14.88
N GLU A 96 7.36 -12.22 15.08
CA GLU A 96 6.53 -12.15 16.27
C GLU A 96 5.49 -13.28 16.35
N PHE A 97 4.90 -13.69 15.24
CA PHE A 97 4.05 -14.88 15.22
C PHE A 97 4.81 -16.16 15.63
N LEU A 98 6.08 -16.29 15.24
CA LEU A 98 6.91 -17.43 15.61
C LEU A 98 7.33 -17.39 17.09
N ASN A 99 7.67 -16.20 17.61
CA ASN A 99 7.96 -16.00 19.03
C ASN A 99 6.74 -16.40 19.89
N VAL A 100 5.55 -15.94 19.52
CA VAL A 100 4.31 -16.29 20.23
C VAL A 100 3.99 -17.78 20.07
N GLN A 101 4.24 -18.38 18.90
CA GLN A 101 4.09 -19.84 18.74
C GLN A 101 4.98 -20.60 19.72
N GLU A 102 6.25 -20.21 19.87
CA GLU A 102 7.19 -20.83 20.82
C GLU A 102 6.68 -20.71 22.27
N GLN A 103 6.14 -19.56 22.66
CA GLN A 103 5.51 -19.40 23.98
C GLN A 103 4.35 -20.39 24.19
N TYR A 104 3.48 -20.61 23.20
CA TYR A 104 2.42 -21.61 23.33
C TYR A 104 2.95 -23.03 23.51
N LEU A 105 4.04 -23.40 22.83
CA LEU A 105 4.63 -24.73 22.99
C LEU A 105 5.18 -24.91 24.42
N ASN A 106 5.86 -23.89 24.95
CA ASN A 106 6.36 -23.89 26.33
C ASN A 106 5.22 -24.00 27.36
N TYR A 107 4.12 -23.29 27.15
CA TYR A 107 2.95 -23.34 28.04
C TYR A 107 2.21 -24.69 27.97
N ILE A 108 2.16 -25.33 26.81
CA ILE A 108 1.64 -26.70 26.69
C ILE A 108 2.53 -27.67 27.48
N ASP A 109 3.85 -27.56 27.36
CA ASP A 109 4.78 -28.40 28.11
C ASP A 109 4.63 -28.18 29.62
N GLU A 110 4.49 -26.93 30.07
CA GLU A 110 4.20 -26.60 31.46
C GLU A 110 2.88 -27.20 31.94
N PHE A 111 1.81 -27.10 31.14
CA PHE A 111 0.52 -27.70 31.47
C PHE A 111 0.63 -29.21 31.65
N VAL A 112 1.34 -29.90 30.75
CA VAL A 112 1.54 -31.35 30.82
C VAL A 112 2.35 -31.72 32.07
N GLN A 113 3.40 -30.96 32.39
CA GLN A 113 4.21 -31.19 33.60
C GLN A 113 3.41 -31.01 34.90
N ARG A 114 2.55 -29.97 34.97
CA ARG A 114 1.68 -29.74 36.13
C ARG A 114 0.61 -30.82 36.31
N ASN A 115 0.30 -31.55 35.24
CA ASN A 115 -0.68 -32.62 35.19
C ASN A 115 0.00 -33.97 34.94
N GLU A 116 1.16 -34.20 35.56
CA GLU A 116 1.95 -35.41 35.38
C GLU A 116 1.11 -36.67 35.64
N GLY A 117 1.18 -37.62 34.70
CA GLY A 117 0.41 -38.88 34.77
C GLY A 117 -1.06 -38.77 34.37
N ILE A 118 -1.61 -37.58 34.14
CA ILE A 118 -2.99 -37.38 33.68
C ILE A 118 -3.08 -37.52 32.16
N TYR A 119 -2.10 -36.98 31.44
CA TYR A 119 -2.07 -36.95 29.98
C TYR A 119 -0.90 -37.74 29.42
N SER A 120 -1.14 -38.44 28.30
CA SER A 120 -0.12 -39.19 27.57
C SER A 120 0.74 -38.28 26.70
N HIS A 121 1.95 -38.74 26.39
CA HIS A 121 2.85 -38.10 25.41
C HIS A 121 2.18 -37.94 24.03
N GLU A 122 1.28 -38.85 23.65
CA GLU A 122 0.54 -38.71 22.40
C GLU A 122 -0.49 -37.58 22.45
N GLU A 123 -1.13 -37.34 23.59
CA GLU A 123 -2.06 -36.21 23.76
C GLU A 123 -1.33 -34.88 23.68
N ALA A 124 -0.21 -34.74 24.40
CA ALA A 124 0.65 -33.58 24.33
C ALA A 124 1.09 -33.29 22.88
N ASN A 125 1.64 -34.29 22.19
CA ASN A 125 2.05 -34.17 20.79
C ASN A 125 0.89 -33.78 19.84
N ARG A 126 -0.34 -34.24 20.11
CA ARG A 126 -1.52 -33.84 19.33
C ARG A 126 -1.81 -32.35 19.50
N TRP A 127 -1.72 -31.81 20.72
CA TRP A 127 -1.91 -30.38 20.99
C TRP A 127 -0.82 -29.53 20.35
N THR A 128 0.44 -29.94 20.46
CA THR A 128 1.58 -29.27 19.79
C THR A 128 1.35 -29.16 18.29
N ARG A 129 1.00 -30.27 17.61
CA ARG A 129 0.73 -30.27 16.17
C ARG A 129 -0.47 -29.38 15.79
N MET A 130 -1.49 -29.36 16.65
CA MET A 130 -2.70 -28.56 16.44
C MET A 130 -2.38 -27.06 16.51
N ILE A 131 -1.61 -26.62 17.51
CA ILE A 131 -1.12 -25.25 17.62
C ILE A 131 -0.29 -24.86 16.40
N ILE A 132 0.70 -25.66 16.02
CA ILE A 132 1.56 -25.38 14.86
C ILE A 132 0.71 -25.22 13.59
N LYS A 133 -0.28 -26.10 13.39
CA LYS A 133 -1.21 -26.02 12.25
C LYS A 133 -2.08 -24.77 12.31
N ALA A 134 -2.63 -24.43 13.48
CA ALA A 134 -3.46 -23.25 13.67
C ALA A 134 -2.70 -21.96 13.35
N PHE A 135 -1.51 -21.78 13.94
CA PHE A 135 -0.63 -20.66 13.63
C PHE A 135 -0.28 -20.61 12.14
N GLY A 136 0.12 -21.72 11.52
CA GLY A 136 0.46 -21.74 10.10
C GLY A 136 -0.69 -21.25 9.20
N ASN A 137 -1.93 -21.64 9.52
CA ASN A 137 -3.11 -21.18 8.80
C ASN A 137 -3.43 -19.71 9.07
N VAL A 138 -3.33 -19.25 10.32
CA VAL A 138 -3.57 -17.86 10.71
C VAL A 138 -2.52 -16.93 10.08
N MET A 139 -1.23 -17.26 10.19
CA MET A 139 -0.14 -16.52 9.54
C MET A 139 -0.35 -16.43 8.03
N LYS A 140 -0.67 -17.54 7.38
CA LYS A 140 -0.94 -17.57 5.93
C LYS A 140 -2.10 -16.65 5.57
N ARG A 141 -3.19 -16.66 6.35
CA ARG A 141 -4.34 -15.79 6.10
C ARG A 141 -3.99 -14.32 6.32
N PHE A 142 -3.32 -14.02 7.43
CA PHE A 142 -2.87 -12.67 7.76
C PHE A 142 -2.00 -12.08 6.65
N VAL A 143 -0.93 -12.78 6.25
CA VAL A 143 0.00 -12.30 5.20
C VAL A 143 -0.73 -12.05 3.88
N LYS A 144 -1.68 -12.93 3.51
CA LYS A 144 -2.48 -12.76 2.30
C LYS A 144 -3.33 -11.49 2.34
N GLU A 145 -4.03 -11.24 3.43
CA GLU A 145 -4.89 -10.06 3.57
C GLU A 145 -4.06 -8.78 3.74
N ASN A 146 -2.99 -8.83 4.54
CA ASN A 146 -2.09 -7.69 4.73
C ASN A 146 -1.45 -7.28 3.40
N HIS A 147 -0.92 -8.23 2.62
CA HIS A 147 -0.39 -7.95 1.28
C HIS A 147 -1.43 -7.30 0.35
N LYS A 148 -2.67 -7.80 0.38
CA LYS A 148 -3.78 -7.22 -0.41
C LYS A 148 -4.06 -5.78 0.02
N PHE A 149 -4.15 -5.51 1.32
CA PHE A 149 -4.42 -4.15 1.81
C PHE A 149 -3.24 -3.20 1.59
N SER A 150 -1.99 -3.64 1.75
CA SER A 150 -0.80 -2.86 1.40
C SER A 150 -0.80 -2.48 -0.09
N GLN A 151 -1.20 -3.40 -0.98
CA GLN A 151 -1.33 -3.10 -2.41
C GLN A 151 -2.43 -2.07 -2.69
N ILE A 152 -3.58 -2.17 -2.01
CA ILE A 152 -4.67 -1.20 -2.14
C ILE A 152 -4.21 0.18 -1.67
N GLN A 153 -3.53 0.26 -0.52
CA GLN A 153 -2.98 1.51 0.00
C GLN A 153 -1.98 2.13 -0.98
N LEU A 154 -1.03 1.34 -1.49
CA LEU A 154 -0.06 1.80 -2.50
C LEU A 154 -0.74 2.33 -3.77
N ARG A 155 -1.75 1.62 -4.29
CA ARG A 155 -2.52 2.07 -5.47
C ARG A 155 -3.26 3.37 -5.19
N SER A 156 -3.94 3.48 -4.05
CA SER A 156 -4.64 4.72 -3.68
C SER A 156 -3.67 5.90 -3.55
N GLN A 157 -2.48 5.69 -2.99
CA GLN A 157 -1.45 6.72 -2.91
C GLN A 157 -0.93 7.11 -4.30
N GLN A 158 -0.77 6.14 -5.21
CA GLN A 158 -0.39 6.40 -6.62
C GLN A 158 -1.50 7.16 -7.37
N GLU A 159 -2.77 6.84 -7.16
CA GLU A 159 -3.91 7.56 -7.74
C GLU A 159 -3.98 8.99 -7.23
N VAL A 160 -3.83 9.21 -5.92
CA VAL A 160 -3.75 10.56 -5.34
C VAL A 160 -2.57 11.34 -5.92
N ILE A 161 -1.40 10.73 -6.10
CA ILE A 161 -0.27 11.37 -6.79
C ILE A 161 -0.64 11.73 -8.23
N ARG A 162 -1.37 10.87 -8.95
CA ARG A 162 -1.86 11.13 -10.32
C ARG A 162 -2.92 12.23 -10.38
N GLU A 163 -3.78 12.36 -9.38
CA GLU A 163 -4.80 13.42 -9.29
C GLU A 163 -4.20 14.77 -8.87
N LEU A 164 -3.28 14.76 -7.90
CA LEU A 164 -2.49 15.93 -7.47
C LEU A 164 -1.48 16.38 -8.53
N SER A 165 -1.16 15.52 -9.50
CA SER A 165 -0.48 15.88 -10.74
C SER A 165 -1.44 16.66 -11.64
N THR A 166 -1.93 17.81 -11.18
CA THR A 166 -2.88 18.64 -11.93
C THR A 166 -2.23 19.04 -13.26
N PRO A 167 -2.67 18.49 -14.42
CA PRO A 167 -2.04 18.78 -15.68
C PRO A 167 -2.16 20.26 -16.02
N VAL A 168 -3.30 20.90 -15.72
CA VAL A 168 -3.51 22.29 -16.13
C VAL A 168 -3.61 23.23 -14.93
N ILE A 169 -2.58 24.04 -14.74
CA ILE A 169 -2.53 25.12 -13.77
C ILE A 169 -3.24 26.34 -14.39
N ALA A 170 -4.36 26.76 -13.79
CA ALA A 170 -5.07 27.95 -14.27
C ALA A 170 -4.27 29.23 -13.96
N LEU A 171 -4.18 30.10 -14.96
CA LEU A 171 -3.59 31.43 -14.86
C LEU A 171 -4.70 32.48 -15.03
N GLN A 172 -4.33 33.76 -14.92
CA GLN A 172 -5.28 34.85 -15.16
C GLN A 172 -5.68 34.96 -16.63
N ASN A 173 -6.82 35.60 -16.91
CA ASN A 173 -7.30 35.91 -18.26
C ASN A 173 -7.53 34.69 -19.15
N GLN A 174 -8.15 33.62 -18.62
CA GLN A 174 -8.45 32.39 -19.36
C GLN A 174 -7.20 31.70 -19.94
N LYS A 175 -6.02 31.97 -19.35
CA LYS A 175 -4.76 31.30 -19.68
C LYS A 175 -4.56 30.09 -18.77
N GLY A 176 -3.84 29.08 -19.25
CA GLY A 176 -3.46 27.90 -18.47
C GLY A 176 -2.04 27.45 -18.75
N LEU A 177 -1.43 26.70 -17.84
CA LEU A 177 -0.10 26.10 -17.99
C LEU A 177 -0.19 24.58 -17.80
N LEU A 178 0.33 23.84 -18.77
CA LEU A 178 0.56 22.40 -18.74
C LEU A 178 2.05 22.10 -18.68
N PRO A 179 2.63 21.89 -17.48
CA PRO A 179 4.03 21.48 -17.36
C PRO A 179 4.16 19.97 -17.59
N ILE A 180 5.01 19.57 -18.53
CA ILE A 180 5.32 18.15 -18.76
C ILE A 180 6.67 17.84 -18.09
N ILE A 181 6.63 17.05 -17.00
CA ILE A 181 7.78 16.76 -16.15
C ILE A 181 8.11 15.26 -16.14
N GLY A 182 9.39 14.93 -16.32
CA GLY A 182 9.95 13.59 -16.17
C GLY A 182 9.85 12.74 -17.45
N SER A 183 10.00 11.42 -17.30
CA SER A 183 9.81 10.48 -18.41
C SER A 183 8.31 10.32 -18.70
N VAL A 184 7.91 10.63 -19.93
CA VAL A 184 6.55 10.39 -20.41
C VAL A 184 6.56 9.12 -21.24
N ASP A 185 5.78 8.12 -20.84
CA ASP A 185 5.47 6.96 -21.67
C ASP A 185 4.13 7.18 -22.41
N THR A 186 3.79 6.29 -23.34
CA THR A 186 2.58 6.41 -24.17
C THR A 186 1.29 6.40 -23.35
N GLU A 187 1.21 5.63 -22.27
CA GLU A 187 0.01 5.53 -21.43
C GLU A 187 -0.19 6.81 -20.63
N ARG A 188 0.89 7.32 -20.02
CA ARG A 188 0.91 8.60 -19.31
C ARG A 188 0.60 9.77 -20.24
N ALA A 189 1.14 9.77 -21.46
CA ALA A 189 0.83 10.80 -22.46
C ALA A 189 -0.66 10.85 -22.78
N LYS A 190 -1.29 9.68 -23.00
CA LYS A 190 -2.72 9.57 -23.29
C LYS A 190 -3.59 10.04 -22.12
N HIS A 191 -3.24 9.68 -20.89
CA HIS A 191 -3.96 10.16 -19.71
C HIS A 191 -3.82 11.67 -19.50
N LEU A 192 -2.61 12.22 -19.70
CA LEU A 192 -2.39 13.68 -19.66
C LEU A 192 -3.22 14.40 -20.73
N LEU A 193 -3.31 13.81 -21.92
CA LEU A 193 -4.11 14.27 -23.05
C LEU A 193 -5.60 14.45 -22.68
N GLU A 194 -6.22 13.37 -22.20
CA GLU A 194 -7.65 13.35 -21.85
C GLU A 194 -7.95 14.35 -20.72
N GLN A 195 -7.10 14.38 -19.69
CA GLN A 195 -7.31 15.27 -18.55
C GLN A 195 -7.07 16.75 -18.91
N ALA A 196 -6.07 17.06 -19.73
CA ALA A 196 -5.76 18.46 -20.09
C ALA A 196 -6.91 19.11 -20.87
N ILE A 197 -7.50 18.38 -21.83
CA ILE A 197 -8.64 18.87 -22.61
C ILE A 197 -9.84 19.12 -21.68
N SER A 198 -10.22 18.14 -20.85
CA SER A 198 -11.32 18.28 -19.91
C SER A 198 -11.13 19.46 -18.95
N GLN A 199 -9.93 19.63 -18.41
CA GLN A 199 -9.63 20.73 -17.49
C GLN A 199 -9.62 22.10 -18.19
N CYS A 200 -9.19 22.19 -19.44
CA CYS A 200 -9.28 23.45 -20.18
C CYS A 200 -10.73 23.88 -20.36
N VAL A 201 -11.63 22.94 -20.67
CA VAL A 201 -13.06 23.22 -20.80
C VAL A 201 -13.68 23.61 -19.45
N GLU A 202 -13.43 22.82 -18.40
CA GLU A 202 -13.97 23.06 -17.06
C GLU A 202 -13.52 24.43 -16.49
N LYS A 203 -12.23 24.77 -16.69
CA LYS A 203 -11.62 26.00 -16.17
C LYS A 203 -11.75 27.19 -17.12
N GLN A 204 -12.48 27.05 -18.23
CA GLN A 204 -12.68 28.09 -19.26
C GLN A 204 -11.35 28.66 -19.79
N ILE A 205 -10.36 27.80 -20.00
CA ILE A 205 -9.07 28.18 -20.56
C ILE A 205 -9.20 28.26 -22.08
N ASN A 206 -8.85 29.40 -22.66
CA ASN A 206 -8.83 29.61 -24.11
C ASN A 206 -7.40 29.64 -24.69
N HIS A 207 -6.38 29.70 -23.82
CA HIS A 207 -4.98 29.69 -24.21
C HIS A 207 -4.15 28.84 -23.23
N LEU A 208 -3.61 27.72 -23.70
CA LEU A 208 -2.79 26.80 -22.93
C LEU A 208 -1.30 26.91 -23.32
N PHE A 209 -0.44 27.16 -22.33
CA PHE A 209 1.01 27.07 -22.46
C PHE A 209 1.46 25.65 -22.10
N ILE A 210 2.16 24.97 -23.00
CA ILE A 210 2.68 23.63 -22.76
C ILE A 210 4.19 23.72 -22.60
N ASP A 211 4.69 23.43 -21.39
CA ASP A 211 6.13 23.53 -21.09
C ASP A 211 6.81 22.16 -21.11
N LEU A 212 7.75 22.00 -22.03
CA LEU A 212 8.53 20.79 -22.26
C LEU A 212 9.93 20.84 -21.64
N SER A 213 10.25 21.90 -20.88
CA SER A 213 11.57 22.10 -20.27
C SER A 213 12.01 20.93 -19.37
N GLY A 214 11.03 20.29 -18.70
CA GLY A 214 11.20 19.15 -17.81
C GLY A 214 11.27 17.77 -18.49
N VAL A 215 11.20 17.71 -19.82
CA VAL A 215 11.30 16.46 -20.58
C VAL A 215 12.73 16.28 -21.06
N ALA A 216 13.40 15.24 -20.56
CA ALA A 216 14.81 14.97 -20.86
C ALA A 216 15.01 14.23 -22.19
N ILE A 217 14.09 13.33 -22.54
CA ILE A 217 14.12 12.53 -23.77
C ILE A 217 12.68 12.42 -24.27
N VAL A 218 12.43 12.82 -25.51
CA VAL A 218 11.16 12.60 -26.20
C VAL A 218 11.39 11.47 -27.21
N ASP A 219 10.76 10.33 -27.00
CA ASP A 219 10.68 9.31 -28.04
C ASP A 219 9.63 9.71 -29.09
N THR A 220 9.74 9.14 -30.29
CA THR A 220 8.84 9.32 -31.43
C THR A 220 7.37 9.22 -31.05
N MET A 221 7.00 8.25 -30.21
CA MET A 221 5.61 8.07 -29.78
C MET A 221 5.12 9.22 -28.90
N VAL A 222 5.96 9.78 -28.03
CA VAL A 222 5.60 10.89 -27.14
C VAL A 222 5.42 12.17 -27.94
N ALA A 223 6.31 12.43 -28.91
CA ALA A 223 6.17 13.56 -29.82
C ALA A 223 4.80 13.53 -30.51
N LEU A 224 4.44 12.40 -31.14
CA LEU A 224 3.14 12.22 -31.80
C LEU A 224 1.94 12.51 -30.88
N GLN A 225 1.99 12.04 -29.62
CA GLN A 225 0.92 12.31 -28.66
C GLN A 225 0.80 13.80 -28.29
N ILE A 226 1.91 14.53 -28.19
CA ILE A 226 1.90 15.98 -27.93
C ILE A 226 1.23 16.73 -29.10
N PHE A 227 1.49 16.35 -30.34
CA PHE A 227 0.82 16.98 -31.50
C PHE A 227 -0.67 16.64 -31.56
N HIS A 228 -1.04 15.39 -31.27
CA HIS A 228 -2.47 15.04 -31.15
C HIS A 228 -3.17 15.88 -30.06
N LEU A 229 -2.48 16.22 -28.97
CA LEU A 229 -3.02 17.10 -27.93
C LEU A 229 -3.28 18.50 -28.47
N ILE A 230 -2.29 19.06 -29.16
CA ILE A 230 -2.38 20.39 -29.78
C ILE A 230 -3.56 20.45 -30.76
N ASP A 231 -3.71 19.44 -31.61
CA ASP A 231 -4.82 19.35 -32.57
C ASP A 231 -6.17 19.22 -31.86
N ALA A 232 -6.25 18.36 -30.84
CA ALA A 232 -7.49 18.20 -30.06
C ALA A 232 -7.88 19.48 -29.32
N LEU A 233 -6.91 20.19 -28.72
CA LEU A 233 -7.13 21.49 -28.07
C LEU A 233 -7.62 22.54 -29.07
N LYS A 234 -7.06 22.57 -30.29
CA LYS A 234 -7.52 23.45 -31.38
C LYS A 234 -8.98 23.19 -31.72
N LEU A 235 -9.41 21.92 -31.78
CA LEU A 235 -10.80 21.55 -32.06
C LEU A 235 -11.78 22.01 -30.97
N VAL A 236 -11.36 22.06 -29.71
CA VAL A 236 -12.18 22.59 -28.60
C VAL A 236 -12.02 24.10 -28.38
N GLY A 237 -11.33 24.80 -29.28
CA GLY A 237 -11.19 26.26 -29.26
C GLY A 237 -10.11 26.80 -28.31
N VAL A 238 -9.17 25.95 -27.89
CA VAL A 238 -8.06 26.32 -27.02
C VAL A 238 -6.81 26.56 -27.87
N LYS A 239 -6.33 27.81 -27.87
CA LYS A 239 -5.05 28.19 -28.48
C LYS A 239 -3.90 27.57 -27.67
N THR A 240 -2.85 27.11 -28.34
CA THR A 240 -1.69 26.50 -27.67
C THR A 240 -0.40 27.23 -28.00
N THR A 241 0.49 27.33 -27.01
CA THR A 241 1.87 27.80 -27.20
C THR A 241 2.82 26.81 -26.55
N LEU A 242 3.76 26.27 -27.33
CA LEU A 242 4.81 25.39 -26.81
C LEU A 242 5.98 26.20 -26.26
N SER A 243 6.56 25.76 -25.14
CA SER A 243 7.81 26.28 -24.62
C SER A 243 8.80 25.20 -24.23
N GLY A 244 10.08 25.54 -24.18
CA GLY A 244 11.11 24.65 -23.64
C GLY A 244 11.43 23.44 -24.52
N ILE A 245 11.16 23.53 -25.83
CA ILE A 245 11.52 22.48 -26.80
C ILE A 245 13.04 22.37 -26.86
N ARG A 246 13.58 21.21 -26.53
CA ARG A 246 15.02 20.93 -26.68
C ARG A 246 15.37 20.66 -28.15
N PRO A 247 16.60 20.98 -28.60
CA PRO A 247 17.01 20.80 -30.00
C PRO A 247 16.75 19.39 -30.56
N GLU A 248 17.00 18.36 -29.77
CA GLU A 248 16.75 16.95 -30.10
C GLU A 248 15.28 16.68 -30.42
N VAL A 249 14.34 17.28 -29.67
CA VAL A 249 12.89 17.13 -29.88
C VAL A 249 12.46 17.83 -31.17
N ALA A 250 13.01 19.01 -31.44
CA ALA A 250 12.75 19.74 -32.68
C ALA A 250 13.22 18.93 -33.91
N MET A 251 14.41 18.35 -33.84
CA MET A 251 14.98 17.52 -34.92
C MET A 251 14.13 16.27 -35.19
N THR A 252 13.74 15.54 -34.14
CA THR A 252 12.86 14.38 -34.28
C THR A 252 11.51 14.76 -34.88
N SER A 253 10.92 15.89 -34.47
CA SER A 253 9.63 16.34 -34.99
C SER A 253 9.68 16.66 -36.49
N ILE A 254 10.78 17.25 -36.97
CA ILE A 254 11.03 17.48 -38.41
C ILE A 254 11.16 16.16 -39.16
N GLN A 255 11.90 15.19 -38.60
CA GLN A 255 12.07 13.85 -39.21
C GLN A 255 10.74 13.10 -39.36
N LEU A 256 9.82 13.29 -38.41
CA LEU A 256 8.48 12.69 -38.41
C LEU A 256 7.50 13.42 -39.35
N GLY A 257 7.90 14.52 -39.98
CA GLY A 257 7.04 15.29 -40.89
C GLY A 257 5.94 16.08 -40.19
N LEU A 258 6.11 16.40 -38.90
CA LEU A 258 5.14 17.15 -38.12
C LEU A 258 5.17 18.63 -38.55
N SER A 259 3.99 19.21 -38.78
CA SER A 259 3.85 20.60 -39.23
C SER A 259 3.73 21.54 -38.03
N PHE A 260 4.51 22.62 -38.05
CA PHE A 260 4.53 23.65 -37.01
C PHE A 260 3.99 25.00 -37.50
N ASN A 261 3.46 25.06 -38.73
CA ASN A 261 3.13 26.33 -39.39
C ASN A 261 2.04 27.15 -38.65
N ASP A 262 1.19 26.48 -37.86
CA ASP A 262 0.07 27.09 -37.13
C ASP A 262 0.27 27.07 -35.60
N LEU A 263 1.49 26.82 -35.13
CA LEU A 263 1.77 26.66 -33.71
C LEU A 263 2.69 27.76 -33.18
N ASP A 264 2.27 28.43 -32.11
CA ASP A 264 3.12 29.40 -31.43
C ASP A 264 4.18 28.66 -30.60
N ILE A 265 5.44 29.01 -30.79
CA ILE A 265 6.58 28.41 -30.09
C ILE A 265 7.40 29.52 -29.43
N ALA A 266 7.76 29.32 -28.17
CA ALA A 266 8.67 30.17 -27.42
C ALA A 266 9.88 29.39 -26.93
N GLY A 267 11.04 30.06 -26.79
CA GLY A 267 12.25 29.40 -26.30
C GLY A 267 12.17 28.93 -24.85
N ASN A 268 11.32 29.57 -24.03
CA ASN A 268 11.08 29.20 -22.63
C ASN A 268 9.72 29.72 -22.15
N LEU A 269 9.26 29.20 -21.01
CA LEU A 269 7.96 29.54 -20.43
C LEU A 269 7.81 31.05 -20.15
N MET A 270 8.87 31.73 -19.71
CA MET A 270 8.83 33.17 -19.47
C MET A 270 8.54 33.97 -20.75
N GLN A 271 9.10 33.56 -21.89
CA GLN A 271 8.80 34.18 -23.19
C GLN A 271 7.37 33.85 -23.65
N ALA A 272 6.90 32.62 -23.44
CA ALA A 272 5.55 32.21 -23.78
C ALA A 272 4.50 33.04 -23.02
N LEU A 273 4.67 33.23 -21.71
CA LEU A 273 3.72 33.96 -20.87
C LEU A 273 3.60 35.47 -21.19
N LYS A 274 4.57 36.03 -21.93
CA LYS A 274 4.56 37.44 -22.36
C LYS A 274 3.75 37.67 -23.64
N GLN A 275 3.34 36.61 -24.34
CA GLN A 275 2.43 36.66 -25.49
C GLN A 275 0.97 36.73 -25.00
#